data_AF-A0A560ZDZ6-F1
#
_entry.id   AF-A0A560ZDZ6-F1
#
_cell.length_a   1.000
_cell.length_b   1.000
_cell.length_c   1.000
_cell.angle_alpha   90.00
_cell.angle_beta   90.00
_cell.angle_gamma   90.00
#
_symmetry.space_group_name_H-M   'P 1'
#
loop_
_entity.id
_entity.type
_entity.pdbx_description
1 polymer ?
#
loop_
_entity_poly.entity_id
_entity_poly.type
_entity_poly.pdbx_seq_one_letter_code
_entity_poly.pdbx_strand_id
1 'polypeptide(L)'
;MPTENRIDCPALHKRSKSYPFGDRVPRTVKMFTTVVADPMPGIASALLQGDGPICPEGQIFPVWTNSHGAVAAVLPDGKHLGLCPSEFEVETWHELAPATATSRVTLQADRANRLYLAGPMTGFEDFNFPAFNKMAAELRGRGYVVENPAEHGVVAGADWADYMA
;
A
#
# COMPACT_ATOMS: atom_id res chain seq x y z
N MET A 1 -23.77 4.44 2.50
CA MET A 1 -22.58 5.30 2.48
C MET A 1 -22.17 5.44 1.03
N PRO A 2 -22.11 6.64 0.45
CA PRO A 2 -21.74 6.78 -0.96
C PRO A 2 -20.32 6.23 -1.13
N THR A 3 -20.20 5.20 -1.95
CA THR A 3 -18.94 4.56 -2.31
C THR A 3 -18.05 5.62 -2.93
N GLU A 4 -17.04 6.07 -2.18
CA GLU A 4 -16.09 7.05 -2.68
C GLU A 4 -15.47 6.47 -3.95
N ASN A 5 -15.68 7.13 -5.08
CA ASN A 5 -15.26 6.66 -6.39
C ASN A 5 -13.73 6.78 -6.45
N ARG A 6 -13.05 5.75 -5.95
CA ARG A 6 -11.60 5.77 -5.73
C ARG A 6 -10.90 5.73 -7.08
N ILE A 7 -10.38 6.88 -7.51
CA ILE A 7 -9.63 7.02 -8.76
C ILE A 7 -8.34 6.23 -8.64
N ASP A 8 -8.13 5.29 -9.57
CA ASP A 8 -6.90 4.50 -9.61
C ASP A 8 -5.81 5.27 -10.35
N CYS A 9 -4.87 5.82 -9.58
CA CYS A 9 -3.71 6.56 -10.09
C CYS A 9 -2.54 5.60 -10.31
N PRO A 10 -1.97 5.47 -11.53
CA PRO A 10 -0.77 4.65 -11.77
C PRO A 10 0.41 5.00 -10.86
N ALA A 11 0.51 6.26 -10.41
CA ALA A 11 1.53 6.71 -9.46
C ALA A 11 1.43 6.04 -8.07
N LEU A 12 0.27 5.48 -7.70
CA LEU A 12 0.10 4.72 -6.45
C LEU A 12 0.84 3.39 -6.48
N HIS A 13 0.96 2.79 -7.68
CA HIS A 13 1.56 1.47 -7.87
C HIS A 13 3.02 1.54 -8.28
N LYS A 14 3.35 2.51 -9.16
CA LYS A 14 4.68 2.65 -9.73
C LYS A 14 4.97 4.09 -10.10
N ARG A 15 6.16 4.57 -9.76
CA ARG A 15 6.64 5.93 -10.06
C ARG A 15 7.94 5.88 -10.83
N SER A 16 8.10 6.79 -11.79
CA SER A 16 9.36 6.96 -12.51
C SER A 16 10.41 7.64 -11.62
N LYS A 17 11.68 7.58 -12.04
CA LYS A 17 12.77 8.28 -11.35
C LYS A 17 12.61 9.81 -11.39
N SER A 18 11.89 10.34 -12.37
CA SER A 18 11.65 11.76 -12.60
C SER A 18 10.32 12.24 -11.99
N TYR A 19 9.68 11.42 -11.15
CA TYR A 19 8.38 11.76 -10.58
C TYR A 19 8.48 12.98 -9.65
N PRO A 20 7.70 14.05 -9.87
CA PRO A 20 7.94 15.35 -9.24
C PRO A 20 7.45 15.44 -7.79
N PHE A 21 6.54 14.56 -7.34
CA PHE A 21 5.91 14.66 -6.02
C PHE A 21 6.56 13.78 -4.94
N GLY A 22 7.75 13.24 -5.22
CA GLY A 22 8.51 12.39 -4.30
C GLY A 22 7.72 11.16 -3.87
N ASP A 23 7.64 10.94 -2.56
CA ASP A 23 6.98 9.76 -1.99
C ASP A 23 5.45 9.88 -1.86
N ARG A 24 4.84 10.98 -2.29
CA ARG A 24 3.39 11.20 -2.17
C ARG A 24 2.71 11.22 -3.53
N VAL A 25 1.41 10.93 -3.55
CA VAL A 25 0.59 11.00 -4.77
C VAL A 25 -0.57 11.97 -4.52
N PRO A 26 -0.78 12.99 -5.37
CA PRO A 26 -1.91 13.92 -5.25
C PRO A 26 -3.24 13.17 -5.33
N ARG A 27 -4.18 13.50 -4.43
CA ARG A 27 -5.54 12.96 -4.39
C ARG A 27 -6.55 14.00 -4.88
N THR A 28 -6.43 15.22 -4.36
CA THR A 28 -7.21 16.36 -4.82
C THR A 28 -6.31 17.56 -5.06
N VAL A 29 -6.70 18.40 -6.00
CA VAL A 29 -6.03 19.67 -6.30
C VAL A 29 -7.03 20.80 -6.21
N LYS A 30 -6.54 21.98 -5.82
CA LYS A 30 -7.28 23.22 -5.86
C LYS A 30 -6.79 24.07 -7.02
N MET A 31 -7.72 24.60 -7.80
CA MET A 31 -7.39 25.38 -9.00
C MET A 31 -6.90 26.77 -8.65
N PHE A 32 -5.75 27.19 -9.20
CA PHE A 32 -5.25 28.56 -9.13
C PHE A 32 -5.81 29.46 -10.24
N THR A 33 -6.20 28.87 -11.37
CA THR A 33 -6.81 29.57 -12.49
C THR A 33 -7.94 28.73 -13.05
N THR A 34 -8.83 29.37 -13.80
CA THR A 34 -9.85 28.64 -14.55
C THR A 34 -9.20 27.94 -15.74
N VAL A 35 -9.22 26.60 -15.75
CA VAL A 35 -8.66 25.78 -16.83
C VAL A 35 -9.79 25.21 -17.68
N VAL A 36 -9.61 25.28 -18.99
CA VAL A 36 -10.49 24.67 -19.99
C VAL A 36 -9.65 23.77 -20.89
N ALA A 37 -10.27 22.84 -21.61
CA ALA A 37 -9.53 22.06 -22.60
C ALA A 37 -8.89 22.98 -23.67
N ASP A 38 -7.66 22.64 -24.06
CA ASP A 38 -6.95 23.36 -25.11
C ASP A 38 -7.76 23.36 -26.41
N PRO A 39 -7.91 24.52 -27.08
CA PRO A 39 -8.56 24.59 -28.37
C PRO A 39 -7.69 23.90 -29.42
N MET A 40 -7.99 22.63 -29.70
CA MET A 40 -7.32 21.90 -30.77
C MET A 40 -7.78 22.47 -32.13
N PRO A 41 -6.86 22.77 -33.07
CA PRO A 41 -7.22 23.23 -34.40
C PRO A 41 -8.17 22.23 -35.09
N GLY A 42 -9.37 22.67 -35.45
CA GLY A 42 -10.42 21.82 -36.05
C GLY A 42 -11.49 21.29 -35.09
N ILE A 43 -11.28 21.37 -33.77
CA ILE A 43 -12.25 20.94 -32.72
C ILE A 43 -12.79 22.15 -31.93
N ALA A 44 -12.34 23.37 -32.25
CA ALA A 44 -12.72 24.62 -31.59
C ALA A 44 -14.24 24.88 -31.47
N SER A 45 -15.07 24.23 -32.31
CA SER A 45 -16.53 24.37 -32.28
C SER A 45 -17.16 23.95 -30.95
N ALA A 46 -16.65 22.91 -30.28
CA ALA A 46 -17.25 22.40 -29.03
C ALA A 46 -17.00 23.34 -27.82
N LEU A 47 -15.80 23.94 -27.74
CA LEU A 47 -15.46 24.90 -26.69
C LEU A 47 -16.23 26.22 -26.84
N LEU A 48 -16.47 26.65 -28.09
CA LEU A 48 -17.28 27.85 -28.39
C LEU A 48 -18.75 27.69 -28.02
N GLN A 49 -19.25 26.46 -27.90
CA GLN A 49 -20.64 26.15 -27.51
C GLN A 49 -20.83 25.97 -26.00
N GLY A 50 -19.77 26.11 -25.19
CA GLY A 50 -19.84 26.05 -23.72
C GLY A 50 -19.95 24.63 -23.15
N ASP A 51 -19.82 23.58 -23.96
CA ASP A 51 -19.96 22.17 -23.56
C ASP A 51 -18.61 21.49 -23.26
N GLY A 52 -17.57 22.31 -23.07
CA GLY A 52 -16.21 21.83 -22.80
C GLY A 52 -15.95 21.53 -21.32
N PRO A 53 -15.04 20.59 -21.02
CA PRO A 53 -14.58 20.38 -19.64
C PRO A 53 -13.92 21.67 -19.10
N ILE A 54 -14.38 22.13 -17.94
CA ILE A 54 -13.90 23.32 -17.26
C ILE A 54 -13.63 23.02 -15.78
N CYS A 55 -12.51 23.52 -15.26
CA CYS A 55 -12.15 23.52 -13.85
C CYS A 55 -12.03 24.98 -13.38
N PRO A 56 -13.07 25.56 -12.76
CA PRO A 56 -13.04 26.95 -12.33
C PRO A 56 -12.02 27.22 -11.22
N GLU A 57 -11.47 28.44 -11.21
CA GLU A 57 -10.57 28.92 -10.16
C GLU A 57 -11.15 28.72 -8.74
N GLY A 58 -10.29 28.31 -7.81
CA GLY A 58 -10.62 28.11 -6.40
C GLY A 58 -11.38 26.82 -6.09
N GLN A 59 -11.88 26.11 -7.11
CA GLN A 59 -12.55 24.82 -6.91
C GLN A 59 -11.56 23.69 -6.69
N ILE A 60 -12.03 22.66 -5.99
CA ILE A 60 -11.25 21.47 -5.67
C ILE A 60 -11.76 20.31 -6.51
N PHE A 61 -10.85 19.63 -7.20
CA PHE A 61 -11.16 18.46 -8.00
C PHE A 61 -10.36 17.24 -7.54
N PRO A 62 -10.97 16.04 -7.55
CA PRO A 62 -10.21 14.81 -7.43
C PRO A 62 -9.37 14.62 -8.70
N VAL A 63 -8.17 14.06 -8.54
CA VAL A 63 -7.22 13.96 -9.66
C VAL A 63 -6.76 12.56 -9.96
N TRP A 64 -6.52 12.31 -11.24
CA TRP A 64 -5.78 11.17 -11.73
C TRP A 64 -4.32 11.59 -11.96
N THR A 65 -3.37 10.82 -11.41
CA THR A 65 -1.93 11.08 -11.58
C THR A 65 -1.21 9.87 -12.18
N ASN A 66 -0.54 10.06 -13.31
CA ASN A 66 0.24 8.99 -13.95
C ASN A 66 1.60 8.76 -13.26
N SER A 67 2.27 7.66 -13.60
CA SER A 67 3.58 7.27 -13.02
C SER A 67 4.72 8.28 -13.25
N HIS A 68 4.55 9.24 -14.17
CA HIS A 68 5.54 10.28 -14.48
C HIS A 68 5.20 11.64 -13.84
N GLY A 69 4.03 11.77 -13.21
CA GLY A 69 3.61 13.01 -12.54
C GLY A 69 2.70 13.92 -13.35
N ALA A 70 2.19 13.49 -14.52
CA ALA A 70 1.13 14.24 -15.18
C ALA A 70 -0.18 14.11 -14.37
N VAL A 71 -0.86 15.23 -14.19
CA VAL A 71 -2.08 15.34 -13.37
C VAL A 71 -3.25 15.73 -14.26
N ALA A 72 -4.39 15.10 -14.05
CA ALA A 72 -5.65 15.48 -14.69
C ALA A 72 -6.76 15.56 -13.63
N ALA A 73 -7.54 16.63 -13.66
CA ALA A 73 -8.78 16.73 -12.89
C ALA A 73 -9.81 15.76 -13.44
N VAL A 74 -10.48 15.05 -12.55
CA VAL A 74 -11.58 14.13 -12.89
C VAL A 74 -12.89 14.84 -12.61
N LEU A 75 -13.62 15.11 -13.69
CA LEU A 75 -14.89 15.84 -13.65
C LEU A 75 -16.06 14.92 -13.24
N PRO A 76 -17.20 15.50 -12.80
CA PRO A 76 -18.36 14.71 -12.39
C PRO A 76 -18.94 13.79 -13.48
N ASP A 77 -18.73 14.12 -14.76
CA ASP A 77 -19.12 13.30 -15.90
C ASP A 77 -18.12 12.16 -16.21
N GLY A 78 -17.07 12.02 -15.40
CA GLY A 78 -16.01 11.02 -15.56
C GLY A 78 -14.94 11.41 -16.58
N LYS A 79 -15.05 12.58 -17.23
CA LYS A 79 -14.00 13.06 -18.14
C LYS A 79 -12.79 13.56 -17.35
N HIS A 80 -11.65 13.55 -18.02
CA HIS A 80 -10.41 14.08 -17.49
C HIS A 80 -10.03 15.38 -18.20
N LEU A 81 -9.61 16.38 -17.42
CA LEU A 81 -8.99 17.61 -17.92
C LEU A 81 -7.53 17.65 -17.46
N GLY A 82 -6.60 17.60 -18.41
CA GLY A 82 -5.17 17.69 -18.10
C GLY A 82 -4.83 19.04 -17.49
N LEU A 83 -3.95 19.04 -16.48
CA LEU A 83 -3.55 20.25 -15.76
C LEU A 83 -2.05 20.47 -15.87
N CYS A 84 -1.66 21.72 -16.10
CA CYS A 84 -0.27 22.16 -15.99
C CYS A 84 0.10 22.47 -14.54
N PRO A 85 1.36 22.24 -14.11
CA PRO A 85 1.78 22.47 -12.72
C PRO A 85 1.55 23.89 -12.20
N SER A 86 1.48 24.90 -13.09
CA SER A 86 1.20 26.29 -12.73
C SER A 86 -0.29 26.60 -12.53
N GLU A 87 -1.19 25.67 -12.80
CA GLU A 87 -2.64 25.89 -12.80
C GLU A 87 -3.33 25.42 -11.51
N PHE A 88 -2.62 24.70 -10.65
CA PHE A 88 -3.18 24.11 -9.44
C PHE A 88 -2.17 24.00 -8.30
N GLU A 89 -2.68 23.86 -7.09
CA GLU A 89 -1.95 23.34 -5.93
C GLU A 89 -2.53 22.01 -5.47
N VAL A 90 -1.68 21.16 -4.89
CA VAL A 90 -2.14 19.91 -4.29
C VAL A 90 -2.78 20.22 -2.94
N GLU A 91 -4.10 19.99 -2.86
CA GLU A 91 -4.90 20.22 -1.65
C GLU A 91 -4.78 19.03 -0.69
N THR A 92 -5.01 17.81 -1.20
CA THR A 92 -4.87 16.58 -0.40
C THR A 92 -4.03 15.53 -1.10
N TRP A 93 -3.41 14.68 -0.29
CA TRP A 93 -2.56 13.57 -0.71
C TRP A 93 -3.27 12.24 -0.43
N HIS A 94 -2.97 11.22 -1.22
CA HIS A 94 -3.39 9.86 -0.88
C HIS A 94 -2.66 9.40 0.40
N GLU A 95 -3.41 8.76 1.30
CA GLU A 95 -2.83 7.98 2.38
C GLU A 95 -2.19 6.74 1.79
N LEU A 96 -0.90 6.85 1.49
CA LEU A 96 -0.07 5.69 1.19
C LEU A 96 0.17 5.02 2.53
N ALA A 97 -0.54 3.94 2.82
CA ALA A 97 -0.11 3.03 3.86
C ALA A 97 1.39 2.77 3.61
N PRO A 98 2.27 2.87 4.64
CA PRO A 98 3.66 2.54 4.44
C PRO A 98 3.67 1.18 3.78
N ALA A 99 4.27 1.12 2.57
CA ALA A 99 4.28 -0.09 1.78
C ALA A 99 4.66 -1.19 2.75
N THR A 100 3.71 -2.09 3.04
CA THR A 100 4.01 -3.29 3.79
C THR A 100 4.85 -4.07 2.81
N ALA A 101 6.13 -3.73 2.74
CA ALA A 101 7.11 -4.53 2.08
C ALA A 101 6.92 -5.87 2.77
N THR A 102 6.49 -6.86 2.00
CA THR A 102 6.59 -8.27 2.35
C THR A 102 8.08 -8.59 2.45
N SER A 103 8.72 -7.99 3.45
CA SER A 103 10.09 -8.19 3.80
C SER A 103 10.11 -9.61 4.34
N ARG A 104 10.76 -10.52 3.60
CA ARG A 104 11.12 -11.85 4.11
C ARG A 104 12.08 -11.77 5.30
N VAL A 105 12.47 -10.56 5.72
CA VAL A 105 13.36 -10.28 6.83
C VAL A 105 12.56 -9.59 7.94
N THR A 106 12.47 -10.24 9.08
CA THR A 106 11.93 -9.68 10.32
C THR A 106 12.90 -8.62 10.86
N LEU A 107 12.43 -7.39 11.12
CA LEU A 107 13.28 -6.33 11.66
C LEU A 107 13.72 -6.66 13.09
N GLN A 108 14.78 -6.01 13.58
CA GLN A 108 15.31 -6.26 14.93
C GLN A 108 14.25 -6.04 16.02
N ALA A 109 13.38 -5.03 15.86
CA ALA A 109 12.27 -4.77 16.77
C ALA A 109 11.23 -5.91 16.74
N ASP A 110 10.92 -6.45 15.56
CA ASP A 110 9.90 -7.48 15.38
C ASP A 110 10.35 -8.88 15.85
N ARG A 111 11.67 -9.13 15.93
CA ARG A 111 12.24 -10.35 16.56
C ARG A 111 12.62 -10.15 18.02
N ALA A 112 12.46 -8.96 18.59
CA ALA A 112 12.75 -8.73 19.99
C ALA A 112 11.88 -9.69 20.83
N ASN A 113 12.50 -10.41 21.75
CA ASN A 113 11.87 -11.40 22.64
C ASN A 113 11.32 -12.67 21.96
N ARG A 114 11.62 -12.93 20.68
CA ARG A 114 11.35 -14.23 20.03
C ARG A 114 12.53 -15.17 20.20
N LEU A 115 12.28 -16.37 20.72
CA LEU A 115 13.28 -17.41 20.96
C LEU A 115 12.85 -18.72 20.31
N TYR A 116 13.80 -19.43 19.71
CA TYR A 116 13.62 -20.83 19.31
C TYR A 116 14.29 -21.72 20.35
N LEU A 117 13.52 -22.62 20.98
CA LEU A 117 14.05 -23.53 21.99
C LEU A 117 14.73 -24.72 21.30
N ALA A 118 16.03 -24.89 21.53
CA ALA A 118 16.84 -25.94 20.92
C ALA A 118 17.53 -26.82 21.96
N GLY A 119 17.73 -28.10 21.64
CA GLY A 119 18.37 -29.09 22.50
C GLY A 119 18.29 -30.50 21.92
N PRO A 120 19.02 -31.47 22.50
CA PRO A 120 18.95 -32.86 22.06
C PRO A 120 17.58 -33.49 22.39
N MET A 121 17.02 -34.18 21.41
CA MET A 121 15.72 -34.87 21.50
C MET A 121 15.86 -36.38 21.31
N THR A 122 16.61 -36.81 20.29
CA THR A 122 16.80 -38.23 19.97
C THR A 122 17.63 -38.95 21.04
N GLY A 123 17.20 -40.14 21.43
CA GLY A 123 17.87 -40.97 22.45
C GLY A 123 17.40 -40.73 23.89
N PHE A 124 16.43 -39.84 24.09
CA PHE A 124 15.75 -39.58 25.36
C PHE A 124 14.30 -40.10 25.31
N GLU A 125 13.76 -40.45 26.48
CA GLU A 125 12.35 -40.82 26.63
C GLU A 125 11.44 -39.68 26.12
N ASP A 126 10.39 -40.04 25.39
CA ASP A 126 9.44 -39.11 24.76
C ASP A 126 10.11 -37.97 23.97
N PHE A 127 11.26 -38.26 23.33
CA PHE A 127 12.05 -37.27 22.59
C PHE A 127 12.38 -36.00 23.40
N ASN A 128 12.49 -36.14 24.73
CA ASN A 128 12.74 -35.04 25.67
C ASN A 128 11.61 -33.97 25.72
N PHE A 129 10.40 -34.27 25.22
CA PHE A 129 9.29 -33.31 25.20
C PHE A 129 8.95 -32.71 26.58
N PRO A 130 8.98 -33.46 27.70
CA PRO A 130 8.67 -32.87 29.02
C PRO A 130 9.62 -31.74 29.41
N ALA A 131 10.93 -31.86 29.11
CA ALA A 131 11.91 -30.83 29.42
C ALA A 131 11.73 -29.58 28.54
N PHE A 132 11.45 -29.78 27.24
CA PHE A 132 11.17 -28.70 26.31
C PHE A 132 9.92 -27.91 26.71
N ASN A 133 8.83 -28.60 27.03
CA ASN A 133 7.57 -27.97 27.43
C ASN A 133 7.71 -27.19 28.75
N LYS A 134 8.45 -27.74 29.72
CA LYS A 134 8.76 -27.03 30.98
C LYS A 134 9.54 -25.74 30.72
N MET A 135 10.61 -25.80 29.95
CA MET A 135 11.45 -24.63 29.64
C MET A 135 10.68 -23.59 28.81
N ALA A 136 9.86 -24.02 27.85
CA ALA A 136 9.00 -23.13 27.08
C ALA A 136 8.01 -22.38 27.98
N ALA A 137 7.40 -23.05 28.96
CA ALA A 137 6.52 -22.42 29.94
C ALA A 137 7.26 -21.39 30.82
N GLU A 138 8.46 -21.70 31.30
CA GLU A 138 9.28 -20.78 32.10
C GLU A 138 9.67 -19.52 31.32
N LEU A 139 10.11 -19.67 30.07
CA LEU A 139 10.49 -18.55 29.20
C LEU A 139 9.28 -17.69 28.81
N ARG A 140 8.13 -18.30 28.50
CA ARG A 140 6.88 -17.56 28.27
C ARG A 140 6.42 -16.81 29.51
N GLY A 141 6.58 -17.40 30.70
CA GLY A 141 6.30 -16.72 31.98
C GLY A 141 7.18 -15.49 32.24
N ARG A 142 8.33 -15.38 31.56
CA ARG A 142 9.22 -14.21 31.61
C ARG A 142 8.95 -13.20 30.48
N GLY A 143 7.93 -13.43 29.64
CA GLY A 143 7.52 -12.52 28.57
C GLY A 143 8.17 -12.79 27.20
N TYR A 144 8.85 -13.93 27.02
CA TYR A 144 9.37 -14.33 25.71
C TYR A 144 8.31 -15.02 24.86
N VAL A 145 8.37 -14.81 23.55
CA VAL A 145 7.65 -15.60 22.55
C VAL A 145 8.54 -16.77 22.17
N VAL A 146 8.13 -17.99 22.51
CA VAL A 146 8.97 -19.19 22.38
C VAL A 146 8.37 -20.14 21.36
N GLU A 147 9.16 -20.44 20.33
CA GLU A 147 8.92 -21.52 19.39
C GLU A 147 9.53 -22.80 19.94
N ASN A 148 8.69 -23.82 20.16
CA ASN A 148 9.09 -25.06 20.82
C ASN A 148 8.89 -26.26 19.86
N PRO A 149 9.96 -26.94 19.40
CA PRO A 149 9.84 -28.09 18.51
C PRO A 149 9.01 -29.26 19.09
N ALA A 150 8.91 -29.38 20.42
CA ALA A 150 8.08 -30.39 21.07
C ALA A 150 6.56 -30.13 20.93
N GLU A 151 6.15 -28.93 20.49
CA GLU A 151 4.74 -28.56 20.27
C GLU A 151 4.27 -28.81 18.83
N HIS A 152 5.20 -28.91 17.87
CA HIS A 152 4.92 -29.14 16.45
C HIS A 152 4.59 -30.60 16.13
N GLY A 153 3.92 -31.31 17.04
CA GLY A 153 3.61 -32.74 16.92
C GLY A 153 2.88 -33.14 15.62
N VAL A 154 2.58 -34.43 15.49
CA VAL A 154 1.88 -34.99 14.33
C VAL A 154 0.53 -34.29 14.16
N VAL A 155 0.36 -33.57 13.06
CA VAL A 155 -0.90 -32.92 12.69
C VAL A 155 -1.84 -33.99 12.16
N ALA A 156 -3.04 -34.08 12.74
CA ALA A 156 -4.04 -35.05 12.31
C ALA A 156 -4.40 -34.81 10.83
N GLY A 157 -4.06 -35.77 9.98
CA GLY A 157 -4.30 -35.72 8.53
C GLY A 157 -3.13 -35.24 7.67
N ALA A 158 -1.97 -34.92 8.25
CA ALA A 158 -0.76 -34.60 7.50
C ALA A 158 0.06 -35.87 7.19
N ASP A 159 0.49 -36.02 5.94
CA ASP A 159 1.46 -37.04 5.52
C ASP A 159 2.89 -36.48 5.60
N TRP A 160 3.89 -37.35 5.59
CA TRP A 160 5.31 -36.97 5.62
C TRP A 160 5.68 -35.99 4.49
N ALA A 161 5.03 -36.10 3.33
CA ALA A 161 5.21 -35.18 2.20
C ALA A 161 4.80 -33.74 2.54
N ASP A 162 3.79 -33.55 3.39
CA ASP A 162 3.28 -32.22 3.77
C ASP A 162 4.25 -31.47 4.69
N TYR A 163 5.14 -32.19 5.37
CA TYR A 163 6.21 -31.61 6.19
C TYR A 163 7.47 -31.25 5.39
N MET A 164 7.58 -31.72 4.15
CA MET A 164 8.76 -31.53 3.28
C MET A 164 8.50 -30.61 2.08
N ALA A 165 7.30 -30.06 1.95
CA ALA A 165 6.88 -29.12 0.91
C ALA A 165 7.18 -27.65 1.29
#